data_AF-A0A8T4QM36-F1
#
_entry.id   AF-A0A8T4QM36-F1
#
_cell.length_a   1.000
_cell.length_b   1.000
_cell.length_c   1.000
_cell.angle_alpha   90.00
_cell.angle_beta   90.00
_cell.angle_gamma   90.00
#
_symmetry.space_group_name_H-M   'P 1'
#
loop_
_entity.id
_entity.type
_entity.pdbx_description
1 polymer ?
#
loop_
_entity_poly.entity_id
_entity_poly.type
_entity_poly.pdbx_seq_one_letter_code
_entity_poly.pdbx_strand_id
1 'polypeptide(L)'
;MWPFSFKKKVPKVPFPEGRLDEGSLRFPRHAPLEKVIGPEKVQEAAGINKKEMLPETEELAFEESPMEEVTPMGLPSFQPQVSEPLFIKKEVYQRMLGELESLCGDLLNLNELNTDLEKSEFNEENNFALLRKYVKSMHDRLLQADKVLFKS
;
A
#
# COMPACT_ATOMS: atom_id res chain seq x y z
N MET A 1 3.00 36.29 23.62
CA MET A 1 3.83 35.34 24.38
C MET A 1 3.53 33.95 23.83
N TRP A 2 4.44 33.36 23.05
CA TRP A 2 4.23 32.06 22.37
C TRP A 2 5.04 30.97 23.09
N PRO A 3 4.43 29.88 23.61
CA PRO A 3 5.14 28.90 24.41
C PRO A 3 5.37 27.57 23.67
N PHE A 4 6.06 27.55 22.53
CA PHE A 4 6.43 26.29 21.89
C PHE A 4 7.80 26.38 21.20
N SER A 5 8.86 26.34 22.01
CA SER A 5 10.24 26.13 21.55
C SER A 5 10.73 24.73 21.94
N PHE A 6 10.03 23.68 21.45
CA PHE A 6 10.54 22.32 21.59
C PHE A 6 11.64 22.09 20.55
N LYS A 7 12.90 22.04 21.01
CA LYS A 7 14.04 21.61 20.22
C LYS A 7 13.82 20.15 19.82
N LYS A 8 13.41 19.89 18.58
CA LYS A 8 13.27 18.54 18.03
C LYS A 8 14.65 17.88 17.99
N LYS A 9 14.88 16.90 18.87
CA LYS A 9 16.04 16.00 18.78
C LYS A 9 15.85 15.13 17.55
N VAL A 10 16.54 15.46 16.46
CA VAL A 10 16.54 14.64 15.26
C VAL A 10 17.41 13.41 15.55
N PRO A 11 16.90 12.18 15.37
CA PRO A 11 17.72 10.98 15.52
C PRO A 11 18.85 11.01 14.50
N LYS A 12 20.07 10.80 14.99
CA LYS A 12 21.30 10.76 14.19
C LYS A 12 21.35 9.42 13.47
N VAL A 13 20.64 9.31 12.35
CA VAL A 13 20.73 8.13 11.49
C VAL A 13 22.07 8.18 10.77
N PRO A 14 22.94 7.17 10.92
CA PRO A 14 24.18 7.12 10.16
C PRO A 14 23.84 6.99 8.68
N PHE A 15 24.34 7.93 7.87
CA PHE A 15 24.23 7.83 6.43
C PHE A 15 25.06 6.63 5.97
N PRO A 16 24.53 5.77 5.09
CA PRO A 16 25.32 4.68 4.54
C PRO A 16 26.50 5.27 3.76
N GLU A 17 27.72 4.88 4.14
CA GLU A 17 28.97 5.20 3.43
C GLU A 17 29.06 4.36 2.13
N GLY A 18 28.10 4.55 1.23
CA GLY A 18 28.13 3.98 -0.10
C GLY A 18 28.63 5.01 -1.09
N ARG A 19 29.84 4.82 -1.64
CA ARG A 19 30.30 5.57 -2.81
C ARG A 19 29.40 5.15 -3.98
N LEU A 20 28.43 6.01 -4.31
CA LEU A 20 27.56 5.83 -5.47
C LEU A 20 28.41 5.98 -6.73
N ASP A 21 28.89 4.86 -7.27
CA ASP A 21 29.49 4.85 -8.60
C ASP A 21 28.42 5.27 -9.62
N GLU A 22 28.76 6.22 -10.50
CA GLU A 22 27.85 6.81 -11.50
C GLU A 22 27.26 5.79 -12.50
N GLY A 23 27.74 4.54 -12.46
CA GLY A 23 27.18 3.41 -13.20
C GLY A 23 25.96 2.75 -12.54
N SER A 24 25.76 2.92 -11.22
CA SER A 24 24.79 2.12 -10.46
C SER A 24 23.33 2.59 -10.59
N LEU A 25 23.10 3.74 -11.23
CA LEU A 25 21.77 4.30 -11.51
C LEU A 25 21.37 4.18 -12.99
N ARG A 26 22.09 3.39 -13.80
CA ARG A 26 21.70 3.19 -15.20
C ARG A 26 20.56 2.18 -15.29
N PHE A 27 19.37 2.68 -15.58
CA PHE A 27 18.26 1.84 -15.98
C PHE A 27 18.62 1.07 -17.27
N PRO A 28 18.26 -0.22 -17.37
CA PRO A 28 18.46 -0.99 -18.60
C PRO A 28 17.78 -0.27 -19.77
N ARG A 29 18.56 0.13 -20.80
CA ARG A 29 18.02 0.80 -21.99
C ARG A 29 17.26 -0.14 -22.93
N HIS A 30 17.40 -1.44 -22.73
CA HIS A 30 16.71 -2.45 -23.51
C HIS A 30 15.49 -2.92 -22.72
N ALA A 31 14.31 -2.46 -23.13
CA ALA A 31 13.07 -3.04 -22.65
C ALA A 31 13.00 -4.50 -23.12
N PRO A 32 12.66 -5.46 -22.25
CA PRO A 32 12.39 -6.82 -22.68
C PRO A 32 11.22 -6.79 -23.68
N LEU A 33 11.42 -7.43 -24.84
CA LEU A 33 10.41 -7.53 -25.91
C LEU A 33 9.14 -8.26 -25.45
N GLU A 34 9.24 -9.05 -24.38
CA GLU A 34 8.16 -9.87 -23.84
C GLU A 34 7.45 -9.12 -22.69
N LYS A 35 6.40 -8.36 -23.02
CA LYS A 35 5.58 -7.61 -22.03
C LYS A 35 4.53 -8.46 -21.30
N VAL A 36 4.36 -9.72 -21.68
CA VAL A 36 3.34 -10.61 -21.11
C VAL A 36 4.01 -11.62 -20.21
N ILE A 37 3.84 -11.45 -18.90
CA ILE A 37 4.29 -12.42 -17.91
C ILE A 37 3.28 -13.57 -17.91
N GLY A 38 3.68 -14.72 -18.46
CA GLY A 38 2.86 -15.93 -18.44
C GLY A 38 2.63 -16.44 -17.00
N PRO A 39 1.56 -17.22 -16.76
CA PRO A 39 1.17 -17.68 -15.42
C PRO A 39 2.26 -18.49 -14.71
N GLU A 40 3.11 -19.20 -15.44
CA GLU A 40 4.24 -19.97 -14.89
C GLU A 40 5.30 -19.07 -14.23
N LYS A 41 5.65 -17.95 -14.88
CA LYS A 41 6.62 -16.97 -14.35
C LYS A 41 6.10 -16.26 -13.10
N VAL A 42 4.77 -16.09 -12.98
CA VAL A 42 4.14 -15.54 -11.78
C VAL A 42 4.29 -16.50 -10.59
N GLN A 43 4.12 -17.81 -10.81
CA GLN A 43 4.28 -18.82 -9.75
C GLN A 43 5.72 -18.95 -9.27
N GLU A 44 6.69 -18.83 -10.18
CA GLU A 44 8.12 -18.83 -9.84
C GLU A 44 8.52 -17.58 -9.03
N ALA A 45 8.08 -16.39 -9.46
CA ALA A 45 8.32 -15.14 -8.73
C ALA A 45 7.66 -15.13 -7.35
N ALA A 46 6.51 -15.79 -7.20
CA ALA A 46 5.82 -16.00 -5.93
C ALA A 46 6.49 -17.06 -5.04
N GLY A 47 7.54 -17.73 -5.51
CA GLY A 47 8.28 -18.72 -4.74
C GLY A 47 7.54 -20.05 -4.51
N ILE A 48 6.43 -20.30 -5.22
CA ILE A 48 5.54 -21.44 -4.98
C ILE A 48 6.24 -22.79 -5.28
N ASN A 49 7.21 -22.79 -6.20
CA ASN A 49 7.91 -24.00 -6.63
C ASN A 49 9.38 -24.06 -6.18
N LYS A 50 9.81 -23.17 -5.27
CA LYS A 50 11.19 -23.22 -4.78
C LYS A 50 11.33 -24.40 -3.83
N LYS A 51 11.71 -25.57 -4.36
CA LYS A 51 12.23 -26.67 -3.54
C LYS A 51 13.36 -26.11 -2.70
N GLU A 52 13.14 -26.03 -1.40
CA GLU A 52 14.20 -25.79 -0.42
C GLU A 52 15.21 -26.91 -0.54
N MET A 53 16.25 -26.69 -1.34
CA MET A 53 17.52 -27.36 -1.13
C MET A 53 18.11 -26.72 0.11
N LEU A 54 17.81 -27.31 1.26
CA LEU A 54 18.54 -27.09 2.50
C LEU A 54 20.04 -27.26 2.21
N PRO A 55 20.88 -26.23 2.39
CA PRO A 55 22.32 -26.43 2.38
C PRO A 55 22.70 -27.34 3.55
N GLU A 56 23.52 -28.36 3.28
CA GLU A 56 24.18 -29.19 4.29
C GLU A 56 24.86 -28.27 5.32
N THR A 57 24.36 -28.32 6.55
CA THR A 57 24.84 -27.54 7.67
C THR A 57 26.22 -28.07 8.07
N GLU A 58 27.26 -27.28 7.83
CA GLU A 58 28.53 -27.43 8.52
C GLU A 58 28.31 -27.24 10.03
N GLU A 59 28.82 -28.21 10.79
CA GLU A 59 28.70 -28.33 12.24
C GLU A 59 29.25 -27.08 12.95
N LEU A 60 28.34 -26.28 13.53
CA LEU A 60 28.68 -25.32 14.57
C LEU A 60 27.95 -25.70 15.84
N ALA A 61 28.72 -26.20 16.80
CA ALA A 61 28.31 -26.57 18.14
C ALA A 61 27.55 -25.41 18.81
N PHE A 62 26.27 -25.64 19.09
CA PHE A 62 25.43 -24.73 19.87
C PHE A 62 25.16 -25.38 21.22
N GLU A 63 25.57 -24.70 22.30
CA GLU A 63 25.29 -25.08 23.68
C GLU A 63 23.77 -25.22 23.91
N GLU A 64 23.37 -26.35 24.50
CA GLU A 64 21.98 -26.68 24.83
C GLU A 64 21.43 -25.74 25.90
N SER A 65 20.59 -24.79 25.48
CA SER A 65 19.61 -24.12 26.33
C SER A 65 18.37 -25.00 26.48
N PRO A 66 17.73 -25.09 27.66
CA PRO A 66 16.55 -25.93 27.84
C PRO A 66 15.41 -25.43 26.95
N MET A 67 14.96 -26.31 26.08
CA MET A 67 13.95 -26.07 25.05
C MET A 67 12.57 -26.08 25.72
N GLU A 68 12.01 -24.89 25.96
CA GLU A 68 10.59 -24.75 26.26
C GLU A 68 9.77 -25.23 25.04
N GLU A 69 8.84 -26.12 25.30
CA GLU A 69 7.97 -26.76 24.33
C GLU A 69 7.06 -25.70 23.67
N VAL A 70 7.50 -25.19 22.51
CA VAL A 70 6.72 -24.26 21.69
C VAL A 70 5.49 -24.98 21.16
N THR A 71 4.35 -24.76 21.82
CA THR A 71 3.02 -25.12 21.32
C THR A 71 2.90 -24.65 19.86
N PRO A 72 2.55 -25.53 18.90
CA PRO A 72 2.37 -25.15 17.52
C PRO A 72 1.25 -24.10 17.44
N MET A 73 1.61 -22.86 17.11
CA MET A 73 0.62 -21.84 16.75
C MET A 73 -0.21 -22.40 15.59
N GLY A 74 -1.46 -22.73 15.89
CA GLY A 74 -2.40 -23.27 14.92
C GLY A 74 -2.49 -22.33 13.72
N LEU A 75 -2.10 -22.84 12.55
CA LEU A 75 -2.37 -22.20 11.27
C LEU A 75 -3.88 -21.92 11.18
N PRO A 76 -4.31 -20.71 10.80
CA PRO A 76 -5.72 -20.43 10.58
C PRO A 76 -6.23 -21.39 9.51
N SER A 77 -7.18 -22.24 9.90
CA SER A 77 -7.83 -23.17 9.00
C SER A 77 -8.64 -22.36 7.97
N PHE A 78 -8.13 -22.29 6.74
CA PHE A 78 -8.88 -21.79 5.59
C PHE A 78 -9.89 -22.86 5.16
N GLN A 79 -10.91 -23.08 5.98
CA GLN A 79 -12.09 -23.77 5.48
C GLN A 79 -12.81 -22.81 4.51
N PRO A 80 -13.03 -23.20 3.25
CA PRO A 80 -13.82 -22.41 2.32
C PRO A 80 -15.23 -22.32 2.90
N GLN A 81 -15.54 -21.19 3.52
CA GLN A 81 -16.90 -20.92 3.95
C GLN A 81 -17.75 -20.89 2.68
N VAL A 82 -18.64 -21.86 2.57
CA VAL A 82 -19.72 -21.87 1.57
C VAL A 82 -20.61 -20.70 1.96
N SER A 83 -20.26 -19.50 1.49
CA SER A 83 -20.96 -18.27 1.85
C SER A 83 -22.36 -18.36 1.28
N GLU A 84 -23.34 -18.45 2.16
CA GLU A 84 -24.73 -18.19 1.80
C GLU A 84 -24.81 -16.86 1.03
N PRO A 85 -25.75 -16.73 0.08
CA PRO A 85 -25.91 -15.48 -0.66
C PRO A 85 -26.08 -14.31 0.31
N LEU A 86 -25.09 -13.41 0.30
CA LEU A 86 -25.06 -12.25 1.19
C LEU A 86 -26.12 -11.25 0.71
N PHE A 87 -27.26 -11.20 1.39
CA PHE A 87 -28.33 -10.27 1.07
C PHE A 87 -28.07 -8.92 1.72
N ILE A 88 -27.80 -7.91 0.90
CA ILE A 88 -27.71 -6.51 1.35
C ILE A 88 -29.13 -5.94 1.46
N LYS A 89 -29.43 -5.28 2.57
CA LYS A 89 -30.71 -4.58 2.76
C LYS A 89 -30.87 -3.47 1.72
N LYS A 90 -32.06 -3.32 1.15
CA LYS A 90 -32.36 -2.33 0.10
C LYS A 90 -31.98 -0.90 0.52
N GLU A 91 -32.20 -0.56 1.78
CA GLU A 91 -31.90 0.76 2.34
C GLU A 91 -30.38 1.02 2.37
N VAL A 92 -29.59 -0.01 2.66
CA VAL A 92 -28.12 0.06 2.68
C VAL A 92 -27.61 0.25 1.25
N TYR A 93 -28.17 -0.50 0.29
CA TYR A 93 -27.82 -0.37 -1.12
C TYR A 93 -28.13 1.03 -1.68
N GLN A 94 -29.30 1.59 -1.36
CA GLN A 94 -29.66 2.95 -1.79
C GLN A 94 -28.74 4.01 -1.18
N ARG A 95 -28.36 3.86 0.09
CA ARG A 95 -27.39 4.76 0.73
C ARG A 95 -26.03 4.70 0.03
N MET A 96 -25.53 3.49 -0.25
CA MET A 96 -24.26 3.27 -0.94
C MET A 96 -24.26 3.89 -2.34
N LEU A 97 -25.35 3.76 -3.09
CA LEU A 97 -25.49 4.42 -4.39
C LEU A 97 -25.40 5.95 -4.29
N GLY A 98 -26.09 6.55 -3.31
CA GLY A 98 -26.02 8.00 -3.10
C GLY A 98 -24.62 8.47 -2.69
N GLU A 99 -23.90 7.70 -1.88
CA GLU A 99 -22.52 7.99 -1.52
C GLU A 99 -21.57 7.89 -2.73
N LEU A 100 -21.74 6.87 -3.58
CA LEU A 100 -20.97 6.70 -4.82
C LEU A 100 -21.22 7.82 -5.83
N GLU A 101 -22.47 8.23 -6.02
CA GLU A 101 -22.82 9.36 -6.88
C GLU A 101 -22.16 10.66 -6.37
N SER A 102 -22.20 10.91 -5.06
CA SER A 102 -21.52 12.06 -4.47
C SER A 102 -20.00 12.00 -4.67
N LEU A 103 -19.37 10.82 -4.53
CA LEU A 103 -17.93 10.64 -4.75
C LEU A 103 -17.55 10.86 -6.22
N CYS A 104 -18.38 10.41 -7.17
CA CYS A 104 -18.20 10.71 -8.59
C CYS A 104 -18.22 12.23 -8.85
N GLY A 105 -19.13 12.96 -8.21
CA GLY A 105 -19.16 14.43 -8.28
C GLY A 105 -17.87 15.08 -7.76
N ASP A 106 -17.36 14.60 -6.62
CA ASP A 106 -16.09 15.09 -6.06
C ASP A 106 -14.90 14.81 -6.99
N LEU A 107 -14.86 13.65 -7.65
CA LEU A 107 -13.82 13.29 -8.62
C LEU A 107 -13.84 14.19 -9.86
N LEU A 108 -15.03 14.52 -10.36
CA LEU A 108 -15.18 15.47 -11.47
C LEU A 108 -14.63 16.85 -11.09
N ASN A 109 -15.01 17.36 -9.92
CA ASN A 109 -14.49 18.63 -9.42
C ASN A 109 -12.96 18.61 -9.23
N LEU A 110 -12.41 17.50 -8.74
CA LEU A 110 -10.96 17.32 -8.60
C LEU A 110 -10.26 17.36 -9.96
N ASN A 111 -10.86 16.73 -10.97
CA ASN A 111 -10.33 16.70 -12.33
C ASN A 111 -10.36 18.10 -12.98
N GLU A 112 -11.43 18.87 -12.75
CA GLU A 112 -11.53 20.27 -13.18
C GLU A 112 -10.42 21.12 -12.54
N LEU A 113 -10.25 21.02 -11.21
CA LEU A 113 -9.18 21.71 -10.49
C LEU A 113 -7.79 21.32 -11.00
N ASN A 114 -7.58 20.04 -11.31
CA ASN A 114 -6.30 19.57 -11.87
C ASN A 114 -6.05 20.16 -13.26
N THR A 115 -7.08 20.19 -14.11
CA THR A 115 -7.02 20.77 -15.46
C THR A 115 -6.76 22.28 -15.40
N ASP A 116 -7.37 22.99 -14.46
CA ASP A 116 -7.16 24.42 -14.27
C ASP A 116 -5.74 24.72 -13.77
N LEU A 117 -5.20 23.86 -12.91
CA LEU A 117 -3.83 23.99 -12.41
C LEU A 117 -2.80 23.74 -13.52
N GLU A 118 -3.05 22.75 -14.39
CA GLU A 118 -2.23 22.49 -15.58
C GLU A 118 -2.25 23.66 -16.58
N LYS A 119 -3.37 24.38 -16.69
CA LYS A 119 -3.50 25.57 -17.54
C LYS A 119 -2.89 26.83 -16.91
N SER A 120 -2.79 26.89 -15.58
CA SER A 120 -2.24 28.06 -14.92
C SER A 120 -0.73 28.13 -15.16
N GLU A 121 -0.28 29.18 -15.86
CA GLU A 121 1.16 29.41 -16.11
C GLU A 121 1.94 29.71 -14.81
N PHE A 122 1.23 30.19 -13.78
CA PHE A 122 1.76 30.40 -12.45
C PHE A 122 1.22 29.33 -11.52
N ASN A 123 2.13 28.47 -11.03
CA ASN A 123 1.84 27.49 -9.99
C ASN A 123 1.64 28.23 -8.66
N GLU A 124 0.46 28.83 -8.47
CA GLU A 124 0.12 29.48 -7.23
C GLU A 124 0.01 28.43 -6.12
N GLU A 125 0.79 28.62 -5.06
CA GLU A 125 0.82 27.74 -3.89
C GLU A 125 -0.58 27.54 -3.28
N ASN A 126 -1.47 28.53 -3.47
CA ASN A 126 -2.88 28.47 -3.11
C ASN A 126 -3.66 27.37 -3.85
N ASN A 127 -3.46 27.22 -5.17
CA ASN A 127 -4.16 26.22 -5.97
C ASN A 127 -3.72 24.81 -5.59
N PHE A 128 -2.43 24.63 -5.32
CA PHE A 128 -1.91 23.38 -4.82
C PHE A 128 -2.42 23.04 -3.41
N ALA A 129 -2.54 24.04 -2.53
CA ALA A 129 -3.13 23.85 -1.20
C ALA A 129 -4.62 23.45 -1.29
N LEU A 130 -5.37 24.05 -2.21
CA LEU A 130 -6.76 23.67 -2.50
C LEU A 130 -6.83 22.23 -3.02
N LEU A 131 -6.03 21.87 -4.03
CA LEU A 131 -5.99 20.52 -4.58
C LEU A 131 -5.70 19.48 -3.49
N ARG A 132 -4.68 19.71 -2.66
CA ARG A 132 -4.34 18.82 -1.53
C ARG A 132 -5.50 18.67 -0.54
N LYS A 133 -6.23 19.75 -0.25
CA LYS A 133 -7.40 19.71 0.63
C LYS A 133 -8.52 18.86 0.02
N TYR A 134 -8.79 19.00 -1.28
CA TYR A 134 -9.79 18.20 -1.99
C TYR A 134 -9.42 16.72 -2.04
N VAL A 135 -8.17 16.39 -2.38
CA VAL A 135 -7.67 15.00 -2.37
C VAL A 135 -7.85 14.36 -0.99
N LYS A 136 -7.48 15.07 0.07
CA LYS A 136 -7.64 14.58 1.44
C LYS A 136 -9.11 14.33 1.79
N SER A 137 -9.98 15.29 1.47
CA SER A 137 -11.43 15.17 1.72
C SER A 137 -12.04 13.97 0.98
N MET A 138 -11.66 13.76 -0.28
CA MET A 138 -12.13 12.64 -1.09
C MET A 138 -11.64 11.30 -0.52
N HIS A 139 -10.37 11.22 -0.11
CA HIS A 139 -9.82 10.03 0.54
C HIS A 139 -10.56 9.69 1.83
N ASP A 140 -10.83 10.69 2.68
CA ASP A 140 -11.55 10.47 3.94
C ASP A 140 -13.00 10.00 3.70
N ARG A 141 -13.67 10.52 2.66
CA ARG A 141 -14.99 10.04 2.22
C ARG A 141 -14.96 8.61 1.69
N LEU A 142 -13.94 8.26 0.90
CA LEU A 142 -13.77 6.89 0.40
C LEU A 142 -13.61 5.89 1.56
N LEU A 143 -12.80 6.23 2.56
CA LEU A 143 -12.67 5.41 3.77
C LEU A 143 -13.98 5.31 4.57
N GLN A 144 -14.82 6.34 4.52
CA GLN A 144 -16.13 6.30 5.17
C GLN A 144 -17.08 5.35 4.43
N ALA A 145 -17.14 5.43 3.11
CA ALA A 145 -17.94 4.52 2.27
C ALA A 145 -17.48 3.06 2.44
N ASP A 146 -16.17 2.82 2.49
CA ASP A 146 -15.57 1.50 2.77
C ASP A 146 -16.02 0.96 4.14
N LYS A 147 -15.97 1.80 5.19
CA LYS A 147 -16.50 1.43 6.51
C LYS A 147 -17.99 1.10 6.48
N VAL A 148 -18.79 1.79 5.68
CA VAL A 148 -20.22 1.51 5.54
C VAL A 148 -20.44 0.17 4.84
N LEU A 149 -19.65 -0.14 3.82
CA LEU A 149 -19.74 -1.40 3.05
C LEU A 149 -19.34 -2.64 3.85
N PHE A 150 -18.30 -2.53 4.68
CA PHE A 150 -17.69 -3.70 5.31
C PHE A 150 -17.94 -3.82 6.83
N LYS A 151 -18.55 -2.83 7.47
CA LYS A 151 -18.96 -2.94 8.89
C LYS A 151 -20.44 -3.30 9.09
N SER A 152 -21.23 -3.32 8.02
CA SER A 152 -22.67 -3.63 8.05
C SER A 152 -22.96 -5.11 7.97
#